data_AF-A0A6G4XJ99-F1
#
_entry.id   AF-A0A6G4XJ99-F1
#
_cell.length_a   1.000
_cell.length_b   1.000
_cell.length_c   1.000
_cell.angle_alpha   90.00
_cell.angle_beta   90.00
_cell.angle_gamma   90.00
#
_symmetry.space_group_name_H-M   'P 1'
#
loop_
_entity.id
_entity.type
_entity.pdbx_description
1 polymer ?
#
loop_
_entity_poly.entity_id
_entity_poly.type
_entity_poly.pdbx_seq_one_letter_code
_entity_poly.pdbx_strand_id
1 'polypeptide(L)'
;MRTRKRLRALLAALAVTISGLSTVPLAAAPAAAAANDPCGDTTIRTRSELTLIIIPRIRAGVSLCYVKLGMSGNYVYALQVNILVCYAGTPAATYVKNSGGADGVYGTGTRDAFKWIQRNVWGLTGSDVDGVYGPYARDHMHFALWWHKDTVPSTTTGKCSKYSV
;
A
#
# COMPACT_ATOMS: atom_id res chain seq x y z
N MET A 1 1.94 -72.73 -23.21
CA MET A 1 1.82 -71.34 -22.70
C MET A 1 1.27 -70.45 -23.82
N ARG A 2 0.30 -69.58 -23.48
CA ARG A 2 -0.22 -68.41 -24.23
C ARG A 2 -1.11 -68.64 -25.48
N THR A 3 -2.42 -68.43 -25.27
CA THR A 3 -3.39 -68.15 -26.33
C THR A 3 -4.22 -66.90 -26.00
N ARG A 4 -4.03 -65.89 -26.85
CA ARG A 4 -5.00 -64.93 -27.42
C ARG A 4 -5.80 -64.02 -26.47
N LYS A 5 -5.36 -62.75 -26.36
CA LYS A 5 -6.26 -61.60 -26.21
C LYS A 5 -5.99 -60.56 -27.30
N ARG A 6 -6.82 -60.68 -28.34
CA ARG A 6 -7.38 -59.71 -29.30
C ARG A 6 -6.62 -58.38 -29.54
N LEU A 7 -6.04 -58.29 -30.74
CA LEU A 7 -5.77 -57.05 -31.48
C LEU A 7 -7.09 -56.46 -32.02
N ARG A 8 -7.32 -55.16 -31.78
CA ARG A 8 -8.05 -54.21 -32.64
C ARG A 8 -7.35 -52.87 -32.42
N ALA A 9 -6.37 -52.52 -33.24
CA ALA A 9 -6.51 -51.64 -34.40
C ALA A 9 -7.26 -50.35 -34.05
N LEU A 10 -6.57 -49.20 -34.05
CA LEU A 10 -6.72 -48.20 -35.11
C LEU A 10 -5.89 -46.93 -34.83
N LEU A 11 -5.21 -46.49 -35.89
CA LEU A 11 -4.87 -45.12 -36.27
C LEU A 11 -3.68 -44.44 -35.59
N ALA A 12 -2.56 -44.55 -36.30
CA ALA A 12 -1.51 -43.56 -36.34
C ALA A 12 -2.01 -42.24 -36.95
N ALA A 13 -1.66 -41.12 -36.33
CA ALA A 13 -1.44 -39.85 -37.03
C ALA A 13 -0.35 -39.10 -36.26
N LEU A 14 0.85 -39.13 -36.84
CA LEU A 14 2.04 -38.40 -36.43
C LEU A 14 1.92 -36.97 -36.99
N ALA A 15 1.87 -35.96 -36.13
CA ALA A 15 2.20 -34.58 -36.51
C ALA A 15 2.67 -33.81 -35.27
N VAL A 16 3.99 -33.63 -35.17
CA VAL A 16 4.66 -32.72 -34.25
C VAL A 16 4.24 -31.29 -34.60
N THR A 17 3.65 -30.58 -33.65
CA THR A 17 3.74 -29.11 -33.59
C THR A 17 4.06 -28.70 -32.16
N ILE A 18 5.25 -28.15 -31.99
CA ILE A 18 5.71 -27.46 -30.79
C ILE A 18 4.98 -26.12 -30.81
N SER A 19 4.11 -25.86 -29.84
CA SER A 19 3.50 -24.54 -29.67
C SER A 19 3.29 -24.33 -28.18
N GLY A 20 4.16 -23.47 -27.64
CA GLY A 20 4.40 -23.32 -26.21
C GLY A 20 3.13 -23.15 -25.40
N LEU A 21 3.05 -23.88 -24.29
CA LEU A 21 2.21 -23.46 -23.17
C LEU A 21 2.66 -22.04 -22.82
N SER A 22 1.85 -21.07 -23.23
CA SER A 22 2.00 -19.70 -22.80
C SER A 22 1.76 -19.71 -21.30
N THR A 23 2.84 -19.70 -20.53
CA THR A 23 2.81 -19.34 -19.12
C THR A 23 2.28 -17.91 -19.08
N VAL A 24 0.98 -17.75 -18.88
CA VAL A 24 0.40 -16.44 -18.60
C VAL A 24 1.10 -15.97 -17.32
N PRO A 25 1.94 -14.92 -17.35
CA PRO A 25 2.38 -14.34 -16.10
C PRO A 25 1.12 -13.79 -15.44
N LEU A 26 0.71 -14.37 -14.30
CA LEU A 26 -0.17 -13.65 -13.41
C LEU A 26 0.57 -12.35 -13.09
N ALA A 27 0.06 -11.23 -13.60
CA ALA A 27 0.49 -9.91 -13.17
C ALA A 27 0.39 -9.91 -11.63
N ALA A 28 1.54 -9.78 -10.97
CA ALA A 28 1.57 -9.63 -9.52
C ALA A 28 0.72 -8.42 -9.17
N ALA A 29 -0.37 -8.64 -8.44
CA ALA A 29 -1.32 -7.60 -8.06
C ALA A 29 -0.62 -6.52 -7.22
N PRO A 30 -0.63 -5.25 -7.63
CA PRO A 30 0.10 -4.25 -6.86
C PRO A 30 -0.71 -3.65 -5.72
N ALA A 31 0.01 -3.44 -4.61
CA ALA A 31 -0.14 -2.46 -3.53
C ALA A 31 -1.43 -2.30 -2.68
N ALA A 32 -2.60 -2.83 -3.06
CA ALA A 32 -3.77 -2.95 -2.16
C ALA A 32 -4.15 -4.40 -1.81
N ALA A 33 -3.72 -5.38 -2.61
CA ALA A 33 -4.22 -6.76 -2.55
C ALA A 33 -3.74 -7.62 -1.35
N ALA A 34 -2.99 -7.06 -0.39
CA ALA A 34 -2.38 -7.84 0.71
C ALA A 34 -2.86 -7.47 2.12
N ALA A 35 -3.77 -6.49 2.27
CA ALA A 35 -4.38 -6.17 3.56
C ALA A 35 -5.81 -6.72 3.61
N ASN A 36 -6.06 -7.63 4.55
CA ASN A 36 -7.35 -8.29 4.68
C ASN A 36 -8.37 -7.42 5.45
N ASP A 37 -7.88 -6.48 6.26
CA ASP A 37 -8.70 -5.75 7.22
C ASP A 37 -8.51 -4.22 7.13
N PRO A 38 -9.59 -3.44 7.33
CA PRO A 38 -9.49 -1.99 7.44
C PRO A 38 -8.67 -1.61 8.69
N CYS A 39 -7.84 -0.58 8.59
CA CYS A 39 -7.21 -0.01 9.76
C CYS A 39 -8.28 0.59 10.69
N GLY A 40 -8.08 0.47 11.99
CA GLY A 40 -9.02 0.97 12.98
C GLY A 40 -8.37 1.70 14.16
N ASP A 41 -7.04 1.79 14.18
CA ASP A 41 -6.25 2.47 15.21
C ASP A 41 -4.87 2.88 14.67
N THR A 42 -4.04 3.53 15.49
CA THR A 42 -2.63 3.84 15.23
C THR A 42 -1.71 3.08 16.16
N THR A 43 -0.47 2.86 15.76
CA THR A 43 0.60 2.42 16.66
C THR A 43 1.78 3.35 16.59
N ILE A 44 2.43 3.51 17.75
CA ILE A 44 3.67 4.26 17.92
C ILE A 44 4.83 3.28 17.74
N ARG A 45 5.77 3.62 16.85
CA ARG A 45 7.04 2.90 16.72
C ARG A 45 8.18 3.84 17.07
N THR A 46 8.86 3.53 18.16
CA THR A 46 10.09 4.21 18.56
C THR A 46 11.18 3.97 17.52
N ARG A 47 11.87 5.02 17.11
CA ARG A 47 13.01 5.01 16.16
C ARG A 47 14.32 5.26 16.87
N SER A 48 14.31 6.10 17.89
CA SER A 48 15.41 6.32 18.82
C SER A 48 14.84 6.66 20.18
N GLU A 49 15.68 6.84 21.20
CA GLU A 49 15.27 7.29 22.54
C GLU A 49 14.39 8.56 22.52
N LEU A 50 14.50 9.37 21.47
CA LEU A 50 13.83 10.67 21.38
C LEU A 50 12.84 10.80 20.21
N THR A 51 12.78 9.82 19.30
CA THR A 51 11.96 9.93 18.08
C THR A 51 11.05 8.72 17.87
N LEU A 52 9.82 8.99 17.42
CA LEU A 52 8.83 7.97 17.08
C LEU A 52 8.15 8.27 15.74
N ILE A 53 7.58 7.24 15.13
CA ILE A 53 6.63 7.36 14.01
C ILE A 53 5.25 6.84 14.42
N ILE A 54 4.20 7.41 13.81
CA ILE A 54 2.82 6.98 14.01
C ILE A 54 2.33 6.36 12.70
N ILE A 55 1.88 5.11 12.76
CA ILE A 55 1.40 4.35 11.59
C ILE A 55 -0.01 3.78 11.86
N PRO A 56 -0.88 3.69 10.85
CA PRO A 56 -2.13 2.94 10.93
C PRO A 56 -1.92 1.45 11.28
N ARG A 57 -2.83 0.89 12.09
CA ARG A 57 -2.89 -0.54 12.46
C ARG A 57 -4.33 -1.06 12.52
N ILE A 58 -4.49 -2.39 12.62
CA ILE A 58 -5.76 -2.99 13.05
C ILE A 58 -5.95 -2.81 14.56
N ARG A 59 -7.20 -2.75 15.05
CA ARG A 59 -7.47 -2.61 16.50
C ARG A 59 -6.87 -3.76 17.32
N ALA A 60 -6.80 -4.97 16.76
CA ALA A 60 -6.36 -6.19 17.44
C ALA A 60 -4.86 -6.55 17.30
N GLY A 61 -4.02 -5.68 16.71
CA GLY A 61 -2.59 -6.00 16.52
C GLY A 61 -1.87 -5.15 15.47
N VAL A 62 -0.61 -5.47 15.17
CA VAL A 62 0.21 -4.80 14.16
C VAL A 62 0.12 -5.50 12.80
N SER A 63 -1.09 -5.64 12.26
CA SER A 63 -1.31 -6.32 10.97
C SER A 63 -1.32 -5.35 9.78
N LEU A 64 -1.02 -5.91 8.61
CA LEU A 64 -1.20 -5.33 7.28
C LEU A 64 -2.66 -4.87 7.12
N CYS A 65 -2.92 -3.57 7.20
CA CYS A 65 -4.26 -3.00 7.08
C CYS A 65 -4.33 -1.98 5.95
N TYR A 66 -5.55 -1.64 5.53
CA TYR A 66 -5.77 -0.61 4.51
C TYR A 66 -6.57 0.59 5.03
N VAL A 67 -6.35 1.74 4.39
CA VAL A 67 -7.15 2.96 4.54
C VAL A 67 -7.52 3.48 3.15
N LYS A 68 -8.81 3.72 2.92
CA LYS A 68 -9.35 4.16 1.63
C LYS A 68 -10.43 5.22 1.78
N LEU A 69 -10.89 5.76 0.65
CA LEU A 69 -11.95 6.75 0.55
C LEU A 69 -13.17 6.39 1.43
N GLY A 70 -13.62 7.37 2.22
CA GLY A 70 -14.78 7.25 3.12
C GLY A 70 -14.46 6.75 4.53
N MET A 71 -13.22 6.32 4.81
CA MET A 71 -12.80 5.96 6.17
C MET A 71 -12.44 7.20 6.99
N SER A 72 -12.59 7.13 8.31
CA SER A 72 -12.27 8.23 9.22
C SER A 72 -11.75 7.77 10.59
N GLY A 73 -10.93 8.60 11.21
CA GLY A 73 -10.37 8.40 12.55
C GLY A 73 -8.91 8.83 12.68
N ASN A 74 -8.33 8.62 13.87
CA ASN A 74 -6.96 9.03 14.20
C ASN A 74 -5.89 8.44 13.26
N TYR A 75 -6.15 7.27 12.69
CA TYR A 75 -5.27 6.64 11.71
C TYR A 75 -5.25 7.36 10.36
N VAL A 76 -6.37 7.95 9.95
CA VAL A 76 -6.42 8.82 8.77
C VAL A 76 -5.71 10.14 9.06
N TYR A 77 -5.99 10.73 10.23
CA TYR A 77 -5.36 11.98 10.66
C TYR A 77 -3.83 11.85 10.66
N ALA A 78 -3.31 10.76 11.23
CA ALA A 78 -1.88 10.47 11.22
C ALA A 78 -1.31 10.38 9.79
N LEU A 79 -2.02 9.73 8.85
CA LEU A 79 -1.59 9.67 7.45
C LEU A 79 -1.52 11.06 6.81
N GLN A 80 -2.55 11.89 7.02
CA GLN A 80 -2.59 13.24 6.47
C GLN A 80 -1.45 14.10 7.02
N VAL A 81 -1.17 14.02 8.34
CA VAL A 81 -0.02 14.70 8.93
C VAL A 81 1.29 14.23 8.28
N ASN A 82 1.47 12.92 8.12
CA ASN A 82 2.67 12.39 7.46
C ASN A 82 2.81 12.94 6.02
N ILE A 83 1.71 13.06 5.27
CA ILE A 83 1.72 13.68 3.93
C ILE A 83 2.12 15.15 4.02
N LEU A 84 1.47 15.92 4.89
CA LEU A 84 1.70 17.36 5.03
C LEU A 84 3.14 17.70 5.42
N VAL A 85 3.75 16.87 6.26
CA VAL A 85 5.12 17.06 6.74
C VAL A 85 6.15 16.52 5.74
N CYS A 86 6.03 15.26 5.34
CA CYS A 86 7.08 14.59 4.57
C CYS A 86 7.02 14.80 3.07
N TYR A 87 5.89 15.27 2.58
CA TYR A 87 5.68 15.60 1.18
C TYR A 87 5.36 17.10 1.03
N ALA A 88 5.82 17.92 1.99
CA ALA A 88 5.69 19.37 1.95
C ALA A 88 6.25 19.93 0.62
N GLY A 89 5.54 20.90 0.03
CA GLY A 89 5.91 21.49 -1.25
C GLY A 89 5.54 20.66 -2.49
N THR A 90 4.98 19.46 -2.32
CA THR A 90 4.50 18.63 -3.44
C THR A 90 2.98 18.78 -3.65
N PRO A 91 2.46 18.39 -4.84
CA PRO A 91 1.02 18.29 -5.07
C PRO A 91 0.28 17.41 -4.06
N ALA A 92 0.91 16.36 -3.51
CA ALA A 92 0.27 15.54 -2.48
C ALA A 92 -0.11 16.33 -1.23
N ALA A 93 0.81 17.17 -0.72
CA ALA A 93 0.49 18.05 0.40
C ALA A 93 -0.58 19.09 0.02
N THR A 94 -0.56 19.60 -1.21
CA THR A 94 -1.58 20.55 -1.71
C THR A 94 -2.97 19.93 -1.75
N TYR A 95 -3.12 18.68 -2.22
CA TYR A 95 -4.42 18.00 -2.23
C TYR A 95 -5.01 17.87 -0.83
N VAL A 96 -4.20 17.51 0.17
CA VAL A 96 -4.64 17.42 1.57
C VAL A 96 -5.01 18.80 2.12
N LYS A 97 -4.18 19.83 1.90
CA LYS A 97 -4.47 21.21 2.36
C LYS A 97 -5.77 21.75 1.77
N ASN A 98 -5.99 21.55 0.47
CA ASN A 98 -7.17 22.03 -0.22
C ASN A 98 -8.45 21.26 0.15
N SER A 99 -8.31 20.09 0.77
CA SER A 99 -9.44 19.28 1.24
C SER A 99 -9.70 19.39 2.74
N GLY A 100 -9.27 20.47 3.40
CA GLY A 100 -9.50 20.70 4.84
C GLY A 100 -8.32 20.35 5.75
N GLY A 101 -7.18 19.94 5.19
CA GLY A 101 -5.97 19.62 5.95
C GLY A 101 -6.01 18.23 6.58
N ALA A 102 -5.33 18.06 7.71
CA ALA A 102 -5.41 16.84 8.49
C ALA A 102 -6.69 16.89 9.36
N ASP A 103 -7.78 16.37 8.82
CA ASP A 103 -9.12 16.37 9.44
C ASP A 103 -9.55 14.99 9.95
N GLY A 104 -8.74 13.96 9.71
CA GLY A 104 -9.07 12.58 10.07
C GLY A 104 -10.12 11.93 9.18
N VAL A 105 -10.44 12.51 8.02
CA VAL A 105 -11.40 11.98 7.05
C VAL A 105 -10.71 11.69 5.72
N TYR A 106 -10.78 10.44 5.26
CA TYR A 106 -10.13 10.04 4.01
C TYR A 106 -11.03 10.45 2.85
N GLY A 107 -11.02 11.75 2.55
CA GLY A 107 -11.75 12.35 1.44
C GLY A 107 -11.01 12.24 0.11
N THR A 108 -11.55 12.89 -0.92
CA THR A 108 -10.97 12.91 -2.28
C THR A 108 -9.56 13.49 -2.29
N GLY A 109 -9.29 14.55 -1.53
CA GLY A 109 -7.94 15.13 -1.43
C GLY A 109 -6.91 14.15 -0.86
N THR A 110 -7.28 13.37 0.16
CA THR A 110 -6.37 12.34 0.72
C THR A 110 -6.13 11.21 -0.29
N ARG A 111 -7.18 10.75 -0.99
CA ARG A 111 -7.06 9.76 -2.08
C ARG A 111 -6.13 10.27 -3.20
N ASP A 112 -6.33 11.50 -3.64
CA ASP A 112 -5.60 12.07 -4.78
C ASP A 112 -4.14 12.36 -4.40
N ALA A 113 -3.88 12.72 -3.13
CA ALA A 113 -2.54 12.75 -2.56
C ALA A 113 -1.85 11.38 -2.65
N PHE A 114 -2.52 10.30 -2.24
CA PHE A 114 -1.97 8.95 -2.36
C PHE A 114 -1.71 8.54 -3.81
N LYS A 115 -2.64 8.83 -4.72
CA LYS A 115 -2.43 8.56 -6.15
C LYS A 115 -1.21 9.31 -6.69
N TRP A 116 -1.03 10.56 -6.27
CA TRP A 116 0.14 11.34 -6.66
C TRP A 116 1.43 10.72 -6.11
N ILE A 117 1.47 10.33 -4.83
CA ILE A 117 2.66 9.71 -4.22
C ILE A 117 2.98 8.39 -4.93
N GLN A 118 1.99 7.52 -5.11
CA GLN A 118 2.12 6.24 -5.81
C GLN A 118 2.76 6.43 -7.19
N ARG A 119 2.24 7.38 -7.97
CA ARG A 119 2.71 7.62 -9.33
C ARG A 119 4.08 8.30 -9.37
N ASN A 120 4.27 9.35 -8.60
CA ASN A 120 5.40 10.28 -8.79
C ASN A 120 6.57 10.00 -7.84
N VAL A 121 6.33 9.35 -6.72
CA VAL A 121 7.36 9.03 -5.73
C VAL A 121 7.75 7.55 -5.80
N TRP A 122 6.77 6.67 -6.02
CA TRP A 122 7.02 5.22 -6.09
C TRP A 122 7.05 4.67 -7.53
N GLY A 123 6.75 5.49 -8.54
CA GLY A 123 6.81 5.09 -9.95
C GLY A 123 5.74 4.06 -10.35
N LEU A 124 4.66 3.94 -9.58
CA LEU A 124 3.57 3.01 -9.87
C LEU A 124 2.75 3.48 -11.08
N THR A 125 2.20 2.52 -11.82
CA THR A 125 1.43 2.78 -13.05
C THR A 125 0.15 1.94 -13.11
N GLY A 126 -0.74 2.24 -14.05
CA GLY A 126 -1.96 1.45 -14.26
C GLY A 126 -2.84 1.31 -13.02
N SER A 127 -3.22 0.07 -12.71
CA SER A 127 -4.04 -0.33 -11.55
C SER A 127 -3.41 -0.04 -10.20
N ASP A 128 -2.09 0.18 -10.18
CA ASP A 128 -1.28 0.21 -8.97
C ASP A 128 -1.34 1.59 -8.30
N VAL A 129 -1.88 2.56 -9.03
CA VAL A 129 -2.19 3.91 -8.56
C VAL A 129 -3.65 3.96 -8.09
N ASP A 130 -3.94 3.20 -7.05
CA ASP A 130 -5.29 2.99 -6.51
C ASP A 130 -5.74 4.11 -5.54
N GLY A 131 -4.82 4.91 -5.01
CA GLY A 131 -5.11 5.92 -3.99
C GLY A 131 -5.45 5.35 -2.62
N VAL A 132 -5.07 4.11 -2.35
CA VAL A 132 -5.29 3.39 -1.10
C VAL A 132 -3.98 3.31 -0.31
N TYR A 133 -4.04 3.64 0.97
CA TYR A 133 -2.96 3.27 1.87
C TYR A 133 -3.08 1.79 2.19
N GLY A 134 -2.11 0.98 1.79
CA GLY A 134 -2.00 -0.44 2.11
C GLY A 134 -0.59 -0.81 2.57
N PRO A 135 -0.25 -2.10 2.65
CA PRO A 135 1.06 -2.58 3.07
C PRO A 135 2.21 -2.02 2.25
N TYR A 136 2.03 -1.93 0.93
CA TYR A 136 3.04 -1.33 0.06
C TYR A 136 3.27 0.14 0.41
N ALA A 137 2.18 0.90 0.59
CA ALA A 137 2.25 2.28 1.03
C ALA A 137 2.94 2.40 2.39
N ARG A 138 2.62 1.53 3.35
CA ARG A 138 3.30 1.49 4.65
C ARG A 138 4.81 1.35 4.49
N ASP A 139 5.26 0.45 3.62
CA ASP A 139 6.69 0.13 3.49
C ASP A 139 7.47 1.18 2.67
N HIS A 140 6.79 1.93 1.81
CA HIS A 140 7.42 2.89 0.88
C HIS A 140 7.21 4.36 1.24
N MET A 141 6.21 4.66 2.07
CA MET A 141 5.92 6.03 2.50
C MET A 141 6.96 6.53 3.51
N HIS A 142 7.17 7.84 3.48
CA HIS A 142 7.86 8.57 4.54
C HIS A 142 6.90 8.98 5.64
N PHE A 143 7.24 8.64 6.87
CA PHE A 143 6.52 9.01 8.08
C PHE A 143 7.25 10.15 8.79
N ALA A 144 6.49 11.12 9.29
CA ALA A 144 7.02 12.20 10.11
C ALA A 144 7.62 11.61 11.40
N LEU A 145 8.77 12.13 11.81
CA LEU A 145 9.35 11.86 13.12
C LEU A 145 8.76 12.82 14.14
N TRP A 146 8.30 12.25 15.26
CA TRP A 146 7.69 12.96 16.38
C TRP A 146 8.63 12.85 17.57
N TRP A 147 8.75 13.92 18.35
CA TRP A 147 9.56 13.93 19.56
C TRP A 147 8.71 13.50 20.75
N HIS A 148 9.30 12.75 21.69
CA HIS A 148 8.55 12.30 22.86
C HIS A 148 8.04 13.50 23.68
N LYS A 149 6.71 13.54 23.81
CA LYS A 149 5.88 14.47 24.61
C LYS A 149 5.67 15.82 23.91
N ASP A 150 4.42 16.01 23.48
CA ASP A 150 3.74 17.29 23.30
C ASP A 150 3.84 18.04 21.96
N THR A 151 4.24 17.41 20.85
CA THR A 151 4.05 18.09 19.54
C THR A 151 3.81 17.13 18.38
N VAL A 152 2.58 17.16 17.84
CA VAL A 152 2.41 17.03 16.38
C VAL A 152 3.34 18.06 15.76
N PRO A 153 4.22 17.72 14.79
CA PRO A 153 4.99 18.74 14.08
C PRO A 153 4.02 19.76 13.49
N SER A 154 3.89 20.92 14.14
CA SER A 154 3.04 22.02 13.70
C SER A 154 3.67 22.77 12.53
N THR A 155 4.93 22.46 12.25
CA THR A 155 5.69 22.99 11.13
C THR A 155 5.77 21.93 10.04
N THR A 156 5.59 22.35 8.78
CA THR A 156 5.89 21.58 7.56
C THR A 156 7.39 21.23 7.41
N THR A 157 8.17 21.34 8.47
CA THR A 157 9.63 21.17 8.54
C THR A 157 9.95 20.07 9.55
N GLY A 158 9.42 18.87 9.30
CA GLY A 158 9.71 17.69 10.11
C GLY A 158 10.75 16.80 9.46
N LYS A 159 11.54 16.09 10.27
CA LYS A 159 12.38 14.99 9.77
C LYS A 159 11.49 13.82 9.39
N CYS A 160 11.87 13.10 8.34
CA CYS A 160 11.06 12.02 7.77
C CYS A 160 11.85 10.73 7.72
N SER A 161 11.19 9.62 8.01
CA SER A 161 11.81 8.29 8.03
C SER A 161 10.92 7.28 7.33
N LYS A 162 11.54 6.30 6.66
CA LYS A 162 10.80 5.17 6.10
C LYS A 162 10.33 4.22 7.19
N TYR A 163 9.37 3.37 6.85
CA TYR A 163 9.04 2.21 7.66
C TYR A 163 10.15 1.16 7.52
N SER A 164 11.20 1.23 8.35
CA SER A 164 12.13 0.11 8.57
C SER A 164 11.60 -0.77 9.70
N VAL A 165 11.55 -2.08 9.42
CA VAL A 165 11.35 -3.15 10.41
C VAL A 165 12.64 -3.46 11.15
#